data_AF-X1GWL1-F1
#
_entry.id   AF-X1GWL1-F1
#
_cell.length_a   1.000
_cell.length_b   1.000
_cell.length_c   1.000
_cell.angle_alpha   90.00
_cell.angle_beta   90.00
_cell.angle_gamma   90.00
#
_symmetry.space_group_name_H-M   'P 1'
#
loop_
_entity.id
_entity.type
_entity.pdbx_description
1 polymer ?
#
loop_
_entity_poly.entity_id
_entity_poly.type
_entity_poly.pdbx_seq_one_letter_code
_entity_poly.pdbx_strand_id
1 'polypeptide(L)'
;MTDYSISPAGEKFPIPKNDEYGAELARIESLAKAARSEGKEIAVVMGVGFVGAVMAAIIADTVDKETGKASKFVIGCQRPSTRSFWKIPLLNRGQSPVKSEDPEVAPMIERCVLEKKTLVATYNNDCLKLADCVVVDVQCDYTKNDLGNMRTGRVEMSALEATIKAS
;
A
#
# COMPACT_ATOMS: atom_id res chain seq x y z
N MET A 1 -20.03 -4.37 18.31
CA MET A 1 -19.25 -3.15 18.59
C MET A 1 -18.41 -2.85 17.36
N THR A 2 -18.25 -1.59 16.98
CA THR A 2 -17.37 -1.21 15.86
C THR A 2 -15.94 -1.20 16.36
N ASP A 3 -15.09 -2.04 15.78
CA ASP A 3 -13.66 -2.01 16.07
C ASP A 3 -13.02 -0.78 15.41
N TYR A 4 -12.01 -0.22 16.07
CA TYR A 4 -11.28 0.95 15.58
C TYR A 4 -9.81 0.62 15.40
N SER A 5 -9.22 1.24 14.39
CA SER A 5 -7.78 1.38 14.24
C SER A 5 -7.35 2.78 14.65
N ILE A 6 -6.27 2.88 15.43
CA ILE A 6 -5.83 4.14 16.03
C ILE A 6 -4.46 4.51 15.47
N SER A 7 -4.31 5.70 14.92
CA SER A 7 -3.02 6.20 14.43
C SER A 7 -2.06 6.53 15.59
N PRO A 8 -0.75 6.68 15.33
CA PRO A 8 0.19 7.14 16.34
C PRO A 8 -0.16 8.51 16.97
N ALA A 9 -0.91 9.35 16.24
CA ALA A 9 -1.41 10.65 16.73
C ALA A 9 -2.73 10.54 17.53
N GLY A 10 -3.28 9.33 17.70
CA GLY A 10 -4.52 9.09 18.45
C GLY A 10 -5.81 9.22 17.64
N GLU A 11 -5.73 9.49 16.33
CA GLU A 11 -6.92 9.55 15.46
C GLU A 11 -7.52 8.15 15.28
N LYS A 12 -8.84 8.03 15.39
CA LYS A 12 -9.57 6.75 15.32
C LYS A 12 -10.25 6.58 13.96
N PHE A 13 -10.06 5.41 13.37
CA PHE A 13 -10.65 5.02 12.09
C PHE A 13 -11.47 3.74 12.29
N PRO A 14 -12.78 3.74 11.99
CA PRO A 14 -13.59 2.52 12.11
C PRO A 14 -13.11 1.48 11.10
N ILE A 15 -13.03 0.22 11.51
CA ILE A 15 -12.71 -0.88 10.59
C ILE A 15 -13.86 -1.02 9.57
N PRO A 16 -13.57 -1.08 8.26
CA PRO A 16 -14.60 -1.22 7.24
C PRO A 16 -15.42 -2.49 7.44
N LYS A 17 -16.73 -2.36 7.24
CA LYS A 17 -17.67 -3.47 7.21
C LYS A 17 -17.76 -4.05 5.81
N ASN A 18 -18.23 -5.29 5.71
CA ASN A 18 -18.35 -6.02 4.43
C ASN A 18 -19.22 -5.29 3.40
N ASP A 19 -20.23 -4.53 3.81
CA ASP A 19 -21.10 -3.74 2.93
C ASP A 19 -20.40 -2.50 2.33
N GLU A 20 -19.27 -2.07 2.89
CA GLU A 20 -18.47 -0.95 2.37
C GLU A 20 -17.50 -1.37 1.27
N TYR A 21 -17.16 -2.66 1.18
CA TYR A 21 -16.17 -3.19 0.22
C TYR A 21 -16.57 -2.95 -1.24
N GLY A 22 -17.86 -3.08 -1.57
CA GLY A 22 -18.34 -2.89 -2.94
C GLY A 22 -18.15 -1.45 -3.43
N ALA A 23 -18.49 -0.47 -2.58
CA ALA A 23 -18.30 0.94 -2.90
C ALA A 23 -16.81 1.31 -3.01
N GLU A 24 -15.97 0.75 -2.14
CA GLU A 24 -14.53 0.94 -2.21
C GLU A 24 -13.92 0.35 -3.48
N LEU A 25 -14.34 -0.85 -3.90
CA LEU A 25 -13.86 -1.45 -5.16
C LEU A 25 -14.25 -0.58 -6.35
N ALA A 26 -15.51 -0.14 -6.43
CA ALA A 26 -15.99 0.71 -7.52
C ALA A 26 -15.20 2.03 -7.61
N ARG A 27 -14.82 2.61 -6.46
CA ARG A 27 -13.93 3.78 -6.40
C ARG A 27 -12.57 3.48 -7.02
N ILE A 28 -11.94 2.36 -6.64
CA ILE A 28 -10.63 1.97 -7.16
C ILE A 28 -10.68 1.62 -8.65
N GLU A 29 -11.72 0.92 -9.10
CA GLU A 29 -11.95 0.62 -10.52
C GLU A 29 -12.08 1.90 -11.36
N SER A 30 -12.83 2.89 -10.87
CA SER A 30 -12.96 4.18 -11.55
C SER A 30 -11.62 4.90 -11.68
N LEU A 31 -10.80 4.89 -10.64
CA LEU A 31 -9.47 5.52 -10.66
C LEU A 31 -8.51 4.78 -11.61
N ALA A 32 -8.49 3.43 -11.54
CA ALA A 32 -7.67 2.61 -12.43
C ALA A 32 -8.08 2.78 -13.89
N LYS A 33 -9.39 2.85 -14.18
CA LYS A 33 -9.91 3.10 -15.53
C LYS A 33 -9.46 4.47 -16.06
N ALA A 34 -9.56 5.52 -15.24
CA ALA A 34 -9.07 6.85 -15.60
C ALA A 34 -7.57 6.84 -15.89
N ALA A 35 -6.77 6.21 -15.02
CA ALA A 35 -5.32 6.06 -15.21
C ALA A 35 -4.97 5.30 -16.50
N ARG A 36 -5.67 4.20 -16.81
CA ARG A 36 -5.47 3.46 -18.07
C ARG A 36 -5.82 4.31 -19.30
N SER A 37 -6.85 5.15 -19.22
CA SER A 37 -7.20 6.07 -20.31
C SER A 37 -6.14 7.15 -20.56
N GLU A 38 -5.32 7.44 -19.55
CA GLU A 38 -4.14 8.30 -19.64
C GLU A 38 -2.87 7.54 -20.07
N GLY A 39 -2.98 6.23 -20.35
CA GLY A 39 -1.86 5.38 -20.76
C GLY A 39 -0.96 4.89 -19.63
N LYS A 40 -1.43 4.96 -18.37
CA LYS A 40 -0.65 4.50 -17.20
C LYS A 40 -0.81 2.99 -16.99
N GLU A 41 0.28 2.33 -16.65
CA GLU A 41 0.30 0.95 -16.15
C GLU A 41 -0.20 0.92 -14.69
N ILE A 42 -1.01 -0.09 -14.33
CA ILE A 42 -1.55 -0.26 -12.99
C ILE A 42 -0.65 -1.19 -12.18
N ALA A 43 0.02 -0.66 -11.16
CA ALA A 43 0.81 -1.44 -10.22
C ALA A 43 0.09 -1.59 -8.87
N VAL A 44 -0.04 -2.81 -8.37
CA VAL A 44 -0.59 -3.07 -7.03
C VAL A 44 0.54 -3.43 -6.07
N VAL A 45 0.69 -2.67 -4.99
CA VAL A 45 1.65 -2.98 -3.92
C VAL A 45 0.91 -3.62 -2.76
N MET A 46 1.19 -4.89 -2.51
CA MET A 46 0.63 -5.65 -1.40
C MET A 46 1.43 -5.36 -0.14
N GLY A 47 0.81 -4.68 0.82
CA GLY A 47 1.51 -4.17 2.00
C GLY A 47 1.73 -2.67 1.91
N VAL A 48 1.14 -1.89 2.83
CA VAL A 48 1.53 -0.47 3.04
C VAL A 48 2.21 -0.34 4.40
N GLY A 49 3.12 -1.29 4.64
CA GLY A 49 4.06 -1.29 5.76
C GLY A 49 5.12 -0.20 5.60
N PHE A 50 6.21 -0.31 6.38
CA PHE A 50 7.33 0.62 6.25
C PHE A 50 7.88 0.66 4.82
N VAL A 51 8.29 -0.51 4.33
CA VAL A 51 8.86 -0.65 2.98
C VAL A 51 7.78 -0.42 1.93
N GLY A 52 6.61 -1.04 2.07
CA GLY A 52 5.59 -1.04 1.04
C GLY A 52 4.97 0.32 0.76
N ALA A 53 4.79 1.18 1.79
CA ALA A 53 4.34 2.55 1.57
C ALA A 53 5.37 3.38 0.79
N VAL A 54 6.66 3.22 1.11
CA VAL A 54 7.76 3.90 0.41
C VAL A 54 7.90 3.37 -1.01
N MET A 55 7.86 2.05 -1.22
CA MET A 55 7.92 1.44 -2.54
C MET A 55 6.75 1.87 -3.42
N ALA A 56 5.53 1.91 -2.88
CA ALA A 56 4.36 2.40 -3.60
C ALA A 56 4.54 3.85 -4.06
N ALA A 57 5.09 4.71 -3.18
CA ALA A 57 5.38 6.10 -3.51
C ALA A 57 6.48 6.24 -4.57
N ILE A 58 7.58 5.49 -4.48
CA ILE A 58 8.66 5.51 -5.49
C ILE A 58 8.13 5.14 -6.88
N ILE A 59 7.32 4.07 -6.95
CA ILE A 59 6.73 3.61 -8.22
C ILE A 59 5.77 4.68 -8.76
N ALA A 60 4.93 5.26 -7.88
CA ALA A 60 3.96 6.28 -8.26
C ALA A 60 4.61 7.61 -8.68
N ASP A 61 5.81 7.90 -8.16
CA ASP A 61 6.53 9.13 -8.44
C ASP A 61 7.29 9.06 -9.78
N THR A 62 7.53 7.85 -10.28
CA THR A 62 8.29 7.59 -11.50
C THR A 62 7.66 8.27 -12.71
N VAL A 63 8.50 8.97 -13.47
CA VAL A 63 8.12 9.60 -14.74
C VAL A 63 8.84 8.91 -15.90
N ASP A 64 8.17 8.90 -17.05
CA ASP A 64 8.80 8.55 -18.31
C ASP A 64 9.92 9.55 -18.65
N LYS A 65 11.06 9.05 -19.14
CA LYS A 65 12.27 9.87 -19.34
C LYS A 65 12.12 10.87 -20.49
N GLU A 66 11.34 10.53 -21.52
CA GLU A 66 11.20 11.34 -22.72
C GLU A 66 10.12 12.41 -22.53
N THR A 67 8.99 12.02 -21.94
CA THR A 67 7.81 12.87 -21.80
C THR A 67 7.75 13.61 -20.47
N GLY A 68 8.48 13.16 -19.44
CA GLY A 68 8.41 13.69 -18.08
C GLY A 68 7.07 13.43 -17.38
N LYS A 69 6.18 12.63 -17.97
CA LYS A 69 4.84 12.33 -17.43
C LYS A 69 4.88 11.07 -16.58
N ALA A 70 4.00 11.01 -15.58
CA ALA A 70 3.83 9.78 -14.80
C ALA A 70 3.35 8.63 -15.70
N SER A 71 4.04 7.49 -15.63
CA SER A 71 3.75 6.30 -16.45
C SER A 71 2.99 5.22 -15.69
N LYS A 72 2.79 5.40 -14.39
CA LYS A 72 2.17 4.40 -13.50
C LYS A 72 1.11 5.01 -12.62
N PHE A 73 0.12 4.18 -12.30
CA PHE A 73 -0.84 4.41 -11.24
C PHE A 73 -0.74 3.26 -10.24
N VAL A 74 -0.51 3.60 -8.98
CA VAL A 74 -0.18 2.66 -7.92
C VAL A 74 -1.33 2.53 -6.94
N ILE A 75 -1.71 1.29 -6.66
CA ILE A 75 -2.70 0.94 -5.66
C ILE A 75 -1.99 0.21 -4.52
N GLY A 76 -1.81 0.89 -3.39
CA GLY A 76 -1.36 0.26 -2.15
C GLY A 76 -2.50 -0.52 -1.51
N CYS A 77 -2.39 -1.84 -1.48
CA CYS A 77 -3.39 -2.74 -0.89
C CYS A 77 -2.96 -3.18 0.51
N GLN A 78 -3.84 -3.01 1.50
CA GLN A 78 -3.57 -3.43 2.87
C GLN A 78 -4.81 -4.02 3.53
N ARG A 79 -4.68 -5.22 4.08
CA ARG A 79 -5.77 -5.83 4.86
C ARG A 79 -6.14 -4.91 6.04
N PRO A 80 -7.43 -4.59 6.25
CA PRO A 80 -7.83 -3.76 7.37
C PRO A 80 -7.69 -4.54 8.67
N SER A 81 -7.04 -3.94 9.65
CA SER A 81 -6.93 -4.46 11.02
C SER A 81 -6.91 -3.31 12.03
N THR A 82 -7.22 -3.59 13.28
CA THR A 82 -7.10 -2.59 14.37
C THR A 82 -5.68 -2.02 14.48
N ARG A 83 -4.65 -2.77 14.08
CA ARG A 83 -3.24 -2.36 14.14
C ARG A 83 -2.78 -1.51 12.95
N SER A 84 -3.38 -1.66 11.78
CA SER A 84 -2.83 -1.13 10.53
C SER A 84 -3.81 -0.37 9.64
N PHE A 85 -5.12 -0.46 9.88
CA PHE A 85 -6.10 0.17 8.99
C PHE A 85 -5.93 1.69 8.92
N TRP A 86 -5.55 2.35 10.02
CA TRP A 86 -5.25 3.79 10.06
C TRP A 86 -4.25 4.26 8.98
N LYS A 87 -3.40 3.37 8.46
CA LYS A 87 -2.43 3.71 7.41
C LYS A 87 -3.09 4.07 6.08
N ILE A 88 -4.17 3.38 5.72
CA ILE A 88 -4.88 3.57 4.45
C ILE A 88 -5.49 4.99 4.36
N PRO A 89 -6.31 5.46 5.30
CA PRO A 89 -6.88 6.80 5.24
C PRO A 89 -5.81 7.89 5.39
N LEU A 90 -4.76 7.70 6.20
CA LEU A 90 -3.66 8.68 6.25
C LEU A 90 -2.94 8.78 4.90
N LEU A 91 -2.59 7.64 4.29
CA LEU A 91 -1.93 7.61 2.99
C LEU A 91 -2.81 8.27 1.92
N ASN A 92 -4.12 8.00 1.90
CA ASN A 92 -5.07 8.65 0.98
C ASN A 92 -5.25 10.16 1.22
N ARG A 93 -4.78 10.70 2.35
CA ARG A 93 -4.72 12.15 2.61
C ARG A 93 -3.36 12.77 2.22
N GLY A 94 -2.47 11.99 1.59
CA GLY A 94 -1.10 12.41 1.30
C GLY A 94 -0.18 12.41 2.52
N GLN A 95 -0.63 11.88 3.66
CA GLN A 95 0.17 11.84 4.89
C GLN A 95 0.94 10.53 4.95
N SER A 96 2.25 10.61 5.20
CA SER A 96 3.08 9.43 5.36
C SER A 96 2.62 8.59 6.56
N PRO A 97 2.24 7.31 6.37
CA PRO A 97 1.90 6.41 7.48
C PRO A 97 3.14 5.85 8.19
N VAL A 98 4.34 6.28 7.78
CA VAL A 98 5.63 5.75 8.25
C VAL A 98 6.57 6.90 8.59
N LYS A 99 7.39 6.72 9.63
CA LYS A 99 8.41 7.71 10.03
C LYS A 99 9.75 7.32 9.43
N SER A 100 10.25 8.10 8.48
CA SER A 100 11.57 7.90 7.85
C SER A 100 12.58 8.94 8.35
N GLU A 101 13.86 8.59 8.32
CA GLU A 101 14.97 9.56 8.47
C GLU A 101 15.23 10.31 7.16
N ASP A 102 14.86 9.72 6.02
CA ASP A 102 14.96 10.35 4.71
C ASP A 102 13.87 11.45 4.59
N PRO A 103 14.27 12.73 4.43
CA PRO A 103 13.34 13.85 4.36
C PRO A 103 12.46 13.83 3.09
N GLU A 104 12.82 13.06 2.07
CA GLU A 104 12.09 13.02 0.79
C GLU A 104 10.86 12.11 0.83
N VAL A 105 10.75 11.22 1.81
CA VAL A 105 9.67 10.22 1.85
C VAL A 105 8.29 10.86 2.02
N ALA A 106 8.13 11.76 2.99
CA ALA A 106 6.83 12.38 3.25
C ALA A 106 6.39 13.31 2.09
N PRO A 107 7.24 14.23 1.58
CA PRO A 107 6.92 15.02 0.40
C PRO A 107 6.61 14.18 -0.85
N MET A 108 7.27 13.02 -1.01
CA MET A 108 6.99 12.10 -2.11
C MET A 108 5.61 11.47 -2.04
N ILE A 109 5.21 11.02 -0.86
CA ILE A 109 3.87 10.49 -0.65
C ILE A 109 2.82 11.58 -0.91
N GLU A 110 3.03 12.77 -0.35
CA GLU A 110 2.13 13.91 -0.51
C GLU A 110 1.92 14.26 -1.99
N ARG A 111 3.01 14.47 -2.75
CA ARG A 111 2.92 14.79 -4.18
C ARG A 111 2.29 13.66 -5.00
N CYS A 112 2.58 12.39 -4.69
CA CYS A 112 1.99 11.26 -5.42
C CYS A 112 0.47 11.17 -5.22
N VAL A 113 -0.02 11.52 -4.04
CA VAL A 113 -1.44 11.41 -3.70
C VAL A 113 -2.23 12.67 -4.09
N LEU A 114 -1.72 13.85 -3.75
CA LEU A 114 -2.46 15.11 -3.87
C LEU A 114 -2.23 15.81 -5.22
N GLU A 115 -0.99 15.78 -5.73
CA GLU A 115 -0.61 16.54 -6.93
C GLU A 115 -0.66 15.67 -8.19
N LYS A 116 0.18 14.62 -8.24
CA LYS A 116 0.29 13.70 -9.38
C LYS A 116 -0.94 12.80 -9.52
N LYS A 117 -1.63 12.51 -8.40
CA LYS A 117 -2.75 11.58 -8.30
C LYS A 117 -2.41 10.20 -8.89
N THR A 118 -1.19 9.74 -8.60
CA THR A 118 -0.63 8.48 -9.06
C THR A 118 -0.59 7.41 -7.98
N LEU A 119 -0.93 7.74 -6.73
CA LEU A 119 -0.97 6.81 -5.60
C LEU A 119 -2.31 6.85 -4.89
N VAL A 120 -2.90 5.67 -4.66
CA VAL A 120 -4.07 5.47 -3.81
C VAL A 120 -3.86 4.24 -2.93
N ALA A 121 -4.49 4.22 -1.76
CA ALA A 121 -4.53 3.07 -0.89
C ALA A 121 -5.96 2.50 -0.78
N THR A 122 -6.06 1.18 -0.63
CA THR A 122 -7.32 0.47 -0.44
C THR A 122 -7.19 -0.71 0.51
N TYR A 123 -8.31 -1.08 1.13
CA TYR A 123 -8.46 -2.30 1.91
C TYR A 123 -9.11 -3.44 1.12
N ASN A 124 -9.57 -3.17 -0.10
CA ASN A 124 -10.21 -4.17 -0.93
C ASN A 124 -9.17 -4.91 -1.80
N ASN A 125 -8.94 -6.18 -1.49
CA ASN A 125 -7.97 -7.03 -2.19
C ASN A 125 -8.40 -7.40 -3.63
N ASP A 126 -9.68 -7.24 -3.99
CA ASP A 126 -10.12 -7.42 -5.37
C ASP A 126 -9.47 -6.43 -6.35
N CYS A 127 -8.80 -5.37 -5.85
CA CYS A 127 -7.97 -4.50 -6.68
C CYS A 127 -6.84 -5.23 -7.42
N LEU A 128 -6.43 -6.42 -6.97
CA LEU A 128 -5.46 -7.27 -7.68
C LEU A 128 -5.90 -7.62 -9.10
N LYS A 129 -7.22 -7.72 -9.34
CA LYS A 129 -7.80 -7.96 -10.68
C LYS A 129 -7.52 -6.82 -11.67
N LEU A 130 -7.10 -5.65 -11.17
CA LEU A 130 -6.82 -4.46 -11.97
C LEU A 130 -5.34 -4.35 -12.34
N ALA A 131 -4.47 -5.13 -11.71
CA ALA A 131 -3.02 -5.01 -11.79
C ALA A 131 -2.48 -5.49 -13.15
N ASP A 132 -1.60 -4.68 -13.74
CA ASP A 132 -0.66 -5.14 -14.77
C ASP A 132 0.61 -5.73 -14.11
N CYS A 133 0.97 -5.21 -12.93
CA CYS A 133 2.10 -5.67 -12.13
C CYS A 133 1.73 -5.71 -10.63
N VAL A 134 2.16 -6.76 -9.93
CA VAL A 134 1.98 -6.90 -8.49
C VAL A 134 3.35 -6.89 -7.81
N VAL A 135 3.52 -5.98 -6.84
CA VAL A 135 4.67 -5.93 -5.94
C VAL A 135 4.26 -6.51 -4.60
N VAL A 136 4.92 -7.59 -4.19
CA VAL A 136 4.63 -8.26 -2.92
C VAL A 136 5.65 -7.81 -1.87
N ASP A 137 5.26 -6.85 -1.04
CA ASP A 137 6.06 -6.37 0.08
C ASP A 137 5.44 -6.82 1.42
N VAL A 138 5.54 -8.12 1.65
CA VAL A 138 5.00 -8.76 2.85
C VAL A 138 6.17 -9.12 3.75
N GLN A 139 6.14 -8.57 4.96
CA GLN A 139 7.16 -8.82 5.97
C GLN A 139 7.26 -10.32 6.25
N CYS A 140 8.46 -10.87 6.06
CA CYS A 140 8.80 -12.24 6.43
C CYS A 140 9.63 -12.17 7.72
N ASP A 141 8.98 -12.38 8.86
CA ASP A 141 9.65 -12.27 10.15
C ASP A 141 10.72 -13.35 10.32
N TYR A 142 11.90 -12.94 10.80
CA TYR A 142 12.97 -13.87 11.13
C TYR A 142 12.98 -14.15 12.63
N THR A 143 12.66 -15.38 13.01
CA THR A 143 12.75 -15.80 14.41
C THR A 143 14.16 -16.31 14.68
N LYS A 144 14.91 -15.62 15.56
CA LYS A 144 16.21 -16.07 16.05
C LYS A 144 16.00 -17.00 17.24
N ASN A 145 16.42 -18.25 17.10
CA ASN A 145 16.45 -19.19 18.24
C ASN A 145 17.65 -18.90 19.15
N ASP A 146 18.77 -18.43 18.59
CA ASP A 146 19.97 -18.06 19.33
C ASP A 146 20.48 -16.67 18.93
N LEU A 147 20.88 -15.86 19.91
CA LEU A 147 21.55 -14.58 19.68
C LEU A 147 22.94 -14.81 19.08
N GLY A 148 23.19 -14.22 17.92
CA GLY A 148 24.49 -14.28 17.23
C GLY A 148 24.69 -15.49 16.30
N ASN A 149 23.79 -16.48 16.30
CA ASN A 149 23.84 -17.61 15.38
C ASN A 149 22.66 -17.59 14.40
N MET A 150 22.89 -16.99 13.24
CA MET A 150 21.88 -16.86 12.19
C MET A 150 21.50 -18.20 11.54
N ARG A 151 22.19 -19.32 11.78
CA ARG A 151 21.85 -20.61 11.14
C ARG A 151 20.72 -21.37 11.82
N THR A 152 20.42 -21.03 13.08
CA THR A 152 19.40 -21.73 13.88
C THR A 152 18.03 -21.07 13.83
N GLY A 153 17.91 -19.88 13.21
CA GLY A 153 16.64 -19.20 13.03
C GLY A 153 15.85 -19.69 11.82
N ARG A 154 14.60 -19.24 11.72
CA ARG A 154 13.70 -19.54 10.60
C ARG A 154 13.00 -18.27 10.15
N VAL A 155 12.84 -18.16 8.82
CA VAL A 155 11.97 -17.14 8.22
C VAL A 155 10.53 -17.67 8.22
N GLU A 156 9.60 -16.88 8.75
CA GLU A 156 8.18 -17.12 8.61
C GLU A 156 7.71 -16.68 7.22
N MET A 157 7.48 -17.67 6.35
CA MET A 157 7.09 -17.46 4.95
C MET A 157 5.57 -17.47 4.74
N SER A 158 4.80 -17.77 5.79
CA SER A 158 3.35 -17.98 5.70
C SER A 158 2.60 -16.77 5.13
N ALA A 159 3.02 -15.56 5.51
CA ALA A 159 2.43 -14.33 5.00
C ALA A 159 2.73 -14.12 3.50
N LEU A 160 3.95 -14.42 3.06
CA LEU A 160 4.34 -14.36 1.65
C LEU A 160 3.57 -15.39 0.81
N GLU A 161 3.52 -16.64 1.27
CA GLU A 161 2.79 -17.72 0.58
C GLU A 161 1.30 -17.42 0.46
N ALA A 162 0.68 -16.84 1.50
CA ALA A 162 -0.72 -16.45 1.47
C ALA A 162 -0.99 -15.34 0.44
N THR A 163 -0.07 -14.38 0.29
CA THR A 163 -0.20 -13.33 -0.73
C THR A 163 -0.05 -13.87 -2.14
N ILE A 164 0.91 -14.77 -2.39
CA ILE A 164 1.07 -15.40 -3.71
C ILE A 164 -0.16 -16.22 -4.11
N LYS A 165 -0.83 -16.89 -3.16
CA LYS A 165 -2.07 -17.63 -3.45
C LYS A 165 -3.26 -16.73 -3.75
N ALA A 166 -3.21 -15.47 -3.32
CA ALA A 166 -4.31 -14.50 -3.45
C ALA A 166 -4.15 -13.58 -4.67
N SER A 167 -2.95 -13.49 -5.24
CA SER A 167 -2.62 -12.80 -6.50
C SER A 167 -2.88 -13.70 -7.70
#